data_AF-A0A0L7LC31-F1
#
_entry.id   AF-A0A0L7LC31-F1
#
_cell.length_a   1.000
_cell.length_b   1.000
_cell.length_c   1.000
_cell.angle_alpha   90.00
_cell.angle_beta   90.00
_cell.angle_gamma   90.00
#
_symmetry.space_group_name_H-M   'P 1'
#
loop_
_entity.id
_entity.type
_entity.pdbx_description
1 polymer ?
#
loop_
_entity_poly.entity_id
_entity_poly.type
_entity_poly.pdbx_seq_one_letter_code
_entity_poly.pdbx_strand_id
1 'polypeptide(L)' 'MEWSNEKVLQFIQFYETEKAYRAHLNKIKKSIKSGAGANDVYQTNWFAFSAMNSFLQPIYDCRPTIDTQ' A
#
# COMPACT_ATOMS: atom_id res chain seq x y z
N MET A 1 -8.05 5.09 28.42
CA MET A 1 -7.07 4.07 28.00
C MET A 1 -5.90 4.81 27.39
N GLU A 2 -4.87 5.12 28.19
CA GLU A 2 -3.65 5.76 27.68
C GLU A 2 -2.76 4.70 27.03
N TRP A 3 -2.22 5.02 25.86
CA TRP A 3 -1.29 4.15 25.16
C TRP A 3 0.12 4.36 25.70
N SER A 4 0.95 3.32 25.72
CA SER A 4 2.36 3.49 26.05
C SER A 4 3.07 4.27 24.94
N ASN A 5 4.07 5.07 25.31
CA ASN A 5 4.86 5.87 24.38
C ASN A 5 5.45 5.03 23.25
N GLU A 6 5.90 3.81 23.55
CA GLU A 6 6.42 2.86 22.57
C GLU A 6 5.38 2.50 21.50
N LYS A 7 4.13 2.26 21.91
CA LYS A 7 3.04 1.96 20.97
C LYS A 7 2.68 3.17 20.11
N VAL A 8 2.71 4.37 20.69
CA VAL A 8 2.49 5.62 19.94
C VAL A 8 3.58 5.83 18.88
N LEU A 9 4.85 5.61 19.24
CA LEU A 9 5.97 5.73 18.32
C LEU A 9 5.88 4.69 17.18
N GLN A 10 5.56 3.45 17.49
CA GLN A 10 5.34 2.41 16.47
C GLN A 10 4.19 2.77 15.52
N PHE A 11 3.10 3.32 16.05
CA PHE A 11 1.97 3.77 15.23
C PHE A 11 2.34 4.95 14.32
N ILE A 12 3.08 5.94 14.83
CA ILE A 12 3.55 7.08 14.02
C ILE A 12 4.47 6.59 12.90
N GLN A 13 5.43 5.73 13.22
CA GLN A 13 6.35 5.17 12.23
C GLN A 13 5.59 4.34 11.17
N PHE A 14 4.57 3.59 11.58
CA PHE A 14 3.67 2.89 10.66
C PHE A 14 2.87 3.86 9.78
N TYR A 15 2.35 4.95 10.35
CA TYR A 15 1.59 5.96 9.60
C TYR A 15 2.44 6.73 8.59
N GLU A 16 3.70 7.01 8.91
CA GLU A 16 4.64 7.63 7.97
C GLU A 16 4.95 6.71 6.78
N THR A 17 5.07 5.42 7.03
CA THR A 17 5.35 4.42 5.98
C THR A 17 4.12 4.13 5.11
N GLU A 18 2.89 4.29 5.61
CA GLU A 18 1.65 4.18 4.81
C GLU A 18 1.64 5.14 3.62
N LYS A 19 2.11 6.37 3.81
CA LYS A 19 2.15 7.39 2.75
C LYS A 19 3.09 6.98 1.62
N ALA A 20 4.26 6.45 1.97
CA ALA A 20 5.23 5.94 1.00
C ALA A 20 4.66 4.75 0.23
N TYR A 21 4.01 3.81 0.93
CA TYR A 21 3.33 2.67 0.31
C TYR A 21 2.30 3.12 -0.72
N ARG A 22 1.40 4.05 -0.38
CA ARG A 22 0.40 4.56 -1.32
C ARG A 22 1.00 5.24 -2.54
N ALA A 23 2.08 5.99 -2.37
CA ALA A 23 2.77 6.63 -3.49
C ALA A 23 3.34 5.59 -4.47
N HIS A 24 3.99 4.53 -3.95
CA HIS A 24 4.48 3.44 -4.78
C HIS A 24 3.35 2.63 -5.41
N LEU A 25 2.29 2.31 -4.66
CA LEU A 25 1.13 1.59 -5.16
C LEU A 25 0.46 2.34 -6.33
N ASN A 26 0.33 3.67 -6.22
CA ASN A 26 -0.21 4.49 -7.30
C ASN A 26 0.68 4.53 -8.54
N LYS A 27 2.02 4.53 -8.37
CA LYS A 27 2.96 4.43 -9.50
C LYS A 27 2.82 3.09 -10.21
N ILE A 28 2.72 1.99 -9.46
CA ILE A 28 2.48 0.64 -10.00
C ILE A 28 1.13 0.58 -10.73
N LYS A 29 0.05 1.08 -10.13
CA LYS A 29 -1.28 1.10 -10.79
C LYS A 29 -1.27 1.93 -12.07
N LYS A 30 -0.55 3.05 -12.10
CA LYS A 30 -0.41 3.90 -13.29
C LYS A 30 0.40 3.22 -14.39
N SER A 31 1.50 2.53 -14.07
CA SER A 31 2.30 1.81 -15.07
C SER A 31 1.53 0.65 -15.70
N ILE A 32 0.69 -0.05 -14.92
CA ILE A 32 -0.17 -1.11 -15.46
C ILE A 32 -1.24 -0.54 -16.40
N LYS A 33 -1.85 0.61 -16.07
CA LYS A 33 -2.95 1.20 -16.86
C LYS A 33 -2.49 1.72 -18.23
N SER A 34 -1.22 2.08 -18.40
CA SER A 34 -0.72 2.70 -19.65
C SER A 34 -0.49 1.71 -20.81
N GLY A 35 -0.99 0.48 -20.74
CA GLY A 35 -0.80 -0.51 -21.81
C GLY A 35 0.65 -0.97 -21.97
N ALA A 36 1.46 -0.75 -20.93
CA ALA A 36 2.86 -1.13 -20.90
C ALA A 36 2.93 -2.66 -20.75
N GLY A 37 3.71 -3.34 -21.60
CA GLY A 37 3.92 -4.78 -21.48
C GLY A 37 4.51 -5.15 -20.11
N ALA A 38 4.37 -6.40 -19.67
CA ALA A 38 4.79 -6.85 -18.33
C ALA A 38 6.24 -6.48 -17.95
N ASN A 39 7.11 -6.21 -18.93
CA ASN A 39 8.50 -5.78 -18.75
C ASN A 39 8.68 -4.28 -18.41
N ASP A 40 7.62 -3.49 -18.44
CA ASP A 40 7.65 -2.03 -18.26
C ASP A 40 6.81 -1.58 -17.03
N VAL A 41 6.33 -2.56 -16.24
CA VAL A 41 5.64 -2.31 -14.98
C VAL A 41 6.68 -1.88 -13.95
N TYR A 42 6.59 -0.62 -13.52
CA TYR A 42 7.40 -0.05 -12.44
C TYR A 42 7.55 -1.01 -11.25
N GLN A 43 8.78 -1.48 -11.01
CA GLN A 43 9.15 -2.19 -9.79
C GLN A 43 9.72 -1.18 -8.79
N THR A 44 9.16 -1.19 -7.59
CA THR A 44 9.66 -0.34 -6.50
C THR A 44 10.95 -0.90 -5.93
N ASN A 45 11.93 -0.02 -5.70
CA ASN A 45 13.19 -0.33 -5.02
C ASN A 45 13.07 -0.26 -3.49
N TRP A 46 11.88 0.05 -2.96
CA TRP A 46 11.68 0.15 -1.53
C TRP A 46 11.55 -1.23 -0.88
N PHE A 47 12.55 -1.60 -0.09
CA PHE A 47 12.68 -2.93 0.52
C PHE A 47 11.46 -3.35 1.36
N ALA A 48 10.80 -2.39 2.03
CA ALA A 48 9.65 -2.68 2.89
C ALA A 48 8.32 -2.74 2.13
N PHE A 49 8.31 -2.43 0.82
CA PHE A 49 7.07 -2.40 0.05
C PHE A 49 6.35 -3.74 0.05
N SER A 50 7.08 -4.85 -0.11
CA SER A 50 6.48 -6.19 -0.11
C SER A 50 5.79 -6.50 1.22
N ALA A 51 6.46 -6.22 2.34
CA ALA A 51 5.91 -6.42 3.68
C ALA A 51 4.67 -5.54 3.93
N MET A 52 4.73 -4.26 3.54
CA MET A 52 3.58 -3.36 3.65
C MET A 52 2.44 -3.75 2.71
N ASN A 53 2.74 -4.22 1.50
CA ASN A 53 1.73 -4.67 0.56
C ASN A 53 0.96 -5.86 1.13
N SER A 54 1.63 -6.86 1.69
CA SER A 54 0.97 -8.02 2.31
C SER A 54 0.01 -7.62 3.43
N PHE A 55 0.31 -6.54 4.17
CA PHE A 55 -0.53 -6.06 5.27
C PHE A 55 -1.65 -5.11 4.81
N LEU A 56 -1.32 -4.16 3.93
CA LEU A 56 -2.20 -3.05 3.55
C LEU A 56 -3.03 -3.35 2.31
N GLN A 57 -2.59 -4.24 1.42
CA GLN A 57 -3.30 -4.54 0.17
C GLN A 57 -4.79 -4.85 0.41
N PRO A 58 -5.20 -5.69 1.39
CA PRO A 58 -6.62 -5.96 1.62
C PRO A 58 -7.46 -4.75 2.02
N ILE A 59 -6.82 -3.70 2.54
CA ILE A 59 -7.48 -2.44 2.94
C ILE A 59 -7.66 -1.52 1.72
N TYR A 60 -6.70 -1.53 0.79
CA TYR A 60 -6.73 -0.68 -0.42
C TYR A 60 -7.35 -1.35 -1.65
N ASP A 61 -7.46 -2.67 -1.66
CA ASP A 61 -8.29 -3.39 -2.62
C ASP A 61 -9.74 -3.15 -2.23
N CYS A 62 -10.34 -2.09 -2.79
CA CYS A 62 -11.77 -1.87 -2.73
C CYS A 62 -12.45 -3.15 -3.23
N ARG A 63 -13.02 -3.93 -2.28
CA ARG A 63 -13.87 -5.04 -2.64
C ARG A 63 -15.03 -4.46 -3.43
N PRO A 64 -15.32 -4.93 -4.65
CA PRO A 64 -16.56 -4.54 -5.30
C PRO A 64 -17.68 -4.91 -4.33
N THR A 65 -18.50 -3.93 -3.96
CA THR A 65 -19.79 -4.22 -3.36
C THR A 65 -20.51 -5.12 -4.34
N ILE A 66 -20.65 -6.39 -3.98
CA ILE A 66 -21.47 -7.32 -4.75
C ILE A 66 -22.89 -6.80 -4.57
N ASP A 67 -23.38 -6.07 -5.57
CA ASP A 67 -24.77 -5.65 -5.62
C ASP A 67 -25.59 -6.95 -5.71
N THR A 68 -26.19 -7.34 -4.59
CA THR A 68 -26.98 -8.56 -4.51
C THR A 68 -28.37 -8.17 -4.96
N GLN A 69 -28.65 -8.33 -6.26
CA GLN A 69 -30.01 -8.24 -6.81
C GLN A 69 -30.83 -9.48 -6.48
#